data_AF-A0A7D7FXU0-F1
#
_entry.id   AF-A0A7D7FXU0-F1
#
_cell.length_a   1.000
_cell.length_b   1.000
_cell.length_c   1.000
_cell.angle_alpha   90.00
_cell.angle_beta   90.00
_cell.angle_gamma   90.00
#
_symmetry.space_group_name_H-M   'P 1'
#
loop_
_entity.id
_entity.type
_entity.pdbx_description
1 polymer ?
#
loop_
_entity_poly.entity_id
_entity_poly.type
_entity_poly.pdbx_seq_one_letter_code
_entity_poly.pdbx_strand_id
1 'polypeptide(L)'
;MDTGKRRYKAVINGETYIIVGNKSDEHLKVATQLVDEQLTLLKQKSPKLSKVDCAVLLALNTVSKQLSQEQEIIRLQRKIAQLESKIKTLEDPEQLLIRGVHTFDQDVNVSVEKKEHMLVEQSLFSDDDYVPAIRKK
;
A
#
# COMPACT_ATOMS: atom_id res chain seq x y z
N MET A 1 20.78 -13.50 -29.80
CA MET A 1 20.39 -12.35 -28.97
C MET A 1 20.30 -12.84 -27.54
N ASP A 2 21.24 -12.43 -26.68
CA ASP A 2 21.19 -12.75 -25.25
C ASP A 2 20.02 -11.99 -24.62
N THR A 3 19.15 -12.69 -23.88
CA THR A 3 17.84 -12.13 -23.46
C THR A 3 17.93 -11.28 -22.19
N GLY A 4 19.14 -11.00 -21.67
CA GLY A 4 19.37 -10.22 -20.45
C GLY A 4 18.77 -10.83 -19.18
N LYS A 5 18.29 -12.08 -19.26
CA LYS A 5 17.68 -12.82 -18.15
C LYS A 5 18.77 -13.53 -17.37
N ARG A 6 18.87 -13.21 -16.08
CA ARG A 6 19.78 -13.88 -15.14
C ARG A 6 19.06 -15.03 -14.44
N ARG A 7 19.82 -16.10 -14.16
CA ARG A 7 19.35 -17.26 -13.39
C ARG A 7 19.93 -17.19 -11.99
N TYR A 8 19.09 -17.31 -10.98
CA TYR A 8 19.46 -17.25 -9.56
C TYR A 8 19.02 -18.54 -8.87
N LYS A 9 19.93 -19.19 -8.14
CA LYS A 9 19.62 -20.38 -7.36
C LYS A 9 19.22 -19.96 -5.94
N ALA A 10 18.01 -20.35 -5.53
CA ALA A 10 17.43 -20.03 -4.23
C ALA A 10 17.10 -21.30 -3.46
N VAL A 11 17.14 -21.25 -2.13
CA VAL A 11 16.61 -22.28 -1.25
C VAL A 11 15.47 -21.65 -0.45
N ILE A 12 14.27 -22.20 -0.56
CA ILE A 12 13.06 -21.71 0.10
C ILE A 12 12.42 -22.90 0.80
N ASN A 13 12.23 -22.81 2.12
CA ASN A 13 11.58 -23.86 2.92
C ASN A 13 12.23 -25.25 2.75
N GLY A 14 13.55 -25.27 2.60
CA GLY A 14 14.36 -26.48 2.38
C GLY A 14 14.39 -27.01 0.94
N GLU A 15 13.62 -26.42 0.02
CA GLU A 15 13.56 -26.83 -1.38
C GLU A 15 14.39 -25.88 -2.26
N THR A 16 15.09 -26.42 -3.26
CA THR A 16 15.95 -25.63 -4.16
C THR A 16 15.20 -25.23 -5.43
N TYR A 17 15.25 -23.94 -5.78
CA TYR A 17 14.62 -23.37 -6.97
C TYR A 17 15.62 -22.60 -7.84
N ILE A 18 15.35 -22.52 -9.14
CA ILE A 18 16.05 -21.62 -10.07
C ILE A 18 15.07 -20.53 -10.51
N ILE A 19 15.32 -19.31 -10.07
CA ILE A 19 14.54 -18.12 -10.39
C ILE A 19 15.18 -17.44 -11.61
N VAL A 20 14.38 -17.12 -12.61
CA VAL A 20 14.85 -16.42 -13.83
C VAL A 20 14.25 -15.03 -13.87
N GLY A 21 15.08 -13.99 -13.92
CA GLY A 21 14.62 -12.60 -13.85
C GLY A 21 15.62 -11.57 -14.33
N ASN A 22 15.19 -10.31 -14.38
CA ASN A 22 16.02 -9.16 -14.74
C ASN A 22 16.55 -8.39 -13.51
N LYS A 23 15.99 -8.64 -12.32
CA LYS A 23 16.41 -8.04 -11.05
C LYS A 23 17.82 -8.49 -10.64
N SER A 24 18.44 -7.72 -9.75
CA SER A 24 19.76 -8.06 -9.20
C SER A 24 19.68 -9.26 -8.27
N ASP A 25 20.80 -9.97 -8.16
CA ASP A 25 20.93 -11.13 -7.27
C ASP A 25 20.72 -10.73 -5.80
N GLU A 26 21.16 -9.53 -5.40
CA GLU A 26 20.91 -8.98 -4.05
C GLU A 26 19.42 -8.84 -3.76
N HIS A 27 18.65 -8.29 -4.70
CA HIS A 27 17.20 -8.14 -4.54
C HIS A 27 16.51 -9.50 -4.39
N LEU A 28 16.90 -10.48 -5.22
CA LEU A 28 16.36 -11.83 -5.15
C LEU A 28 16.77 -12.55 -3.86
N LYS A 29 17.99 -12.31 -3.36
CA LYS A 29 18.46 -12.85 -2.09
C LYS A 29 17.61 -12.34 -0.93
N VAL A 30 17.41 -11.03 -0.84
CA VAL A 30 16.56 -10.41 0.20
C VAL A 30 15.13 -10.93 0.11
N ALA A 31 14.55 -11.00 -1.10
CA ALA A 31 13.21 -11.55 -1.29
C ALA A 31 13.10 -13.01 -0.84
N THR A 32 14.11 -13.83 -1.16
CA THR A 32 14.16 -15.25 -0.75
C THR A 32 14.20 -15.38 0.77
N GLN A 33 15.05 -14.58 1.43
CA GLN A 33 15.16 -14.56 2.90
C GLN A 33 13.83 -14.16 3.54
N LEU A 34 13.18 -13.10 3.03
CA LEU A 34 11.88 -12.65 3.54
C LEU A 34 10.81 -13.74 3.42
N VAL A 35 10.75 -14.43 2.28
CA VAL A 35 9.79 -15.52 2.07
C VAL A 35 10.04 -16.65 3.07
N ASP A 36 11.30 -17.05 3.29
CA ASP A 36 11.65 -18.13 4.20
C ASP A 36 11.34 -17.79 5.66
N GLU A 37 11.61 -16.54 6.08
CA GLU A 37 11.23 -16.01 7.39
C GLU A 37 9.72 -16.05 7.60
N GLN A 38 8.94 -15.58 6.63
CA GLN A 38 7.48 -15.57 6.72
C GLN A 38 6.89 -16.99 6.75
N LEU A 39 7.43 -17.92 5.96
CA LEU A 39 7.03 -19.32 6.02
C LEU A 39 7.33 -19.95 7.39
N THR A 40 8.48 -19.61 7.98
CA THR A 40 8.87 -20.07 9.32
C THR A 40 7.92 -19.53 10.39
N LEU A 41 7.59 -18.23 10.35
CA LEU A 41 6.63 -17.61 11.26
C LEU A 41 5.23 -18.22 11.13
N LEU A 42 4.76 -18.46 9.90
CA LEU A 42 3.46 -19.09 9.65
C LEU A 42 3.41 -20.51 10.21
N LYS A 43 4.49 -21.29 10.04
CA LYS A 43 4.59 -22.63 10.64
C LYS A 43 4.62 -22.61 12.17
N GLN A 44 5.28 -21.63 12.77
CA GLN A 44 5.27 -21.45 14.24
C GLN A 44 3.87 -21.12 14.75
N LYS A 45 3.17 -20.20 14.08
CA LYS A 45 1.81 -19.79 14.46
C LYS A 45 0.76 -20.86 14.17
N SER A 46 1.00 -21.72 13.18
CA SER A 46 0.04 -22.72 12.72
C SER A 46 0.74 -24.02 12.30
N PRO A 47 1.24 -24.81 13.27
CA PRO A 47 2.06 -26.00 13.00
C PRO A 47 1.30 -27.16 12.33
N LYS A 48 -0.04 -27.10 12.31
CA LYS A 48 -0.89 -28.13 11.67
C LYS A 48 -1.10 -27.90 10.17
N LEU A 49 -0.66 -26.77 9.62
CA LEU A 49 -0.84 -26.46 8.20
C LEU A 49 0.16 -27.25 7.34
N SER A 50 -0.31 -27.72 6.18
CA SER A 50 0.56 -28.34 5.18
C SER A 50 1.50 -27.29 4.56
N LYS A 51 2.62 -27.74 3.96
CA LYS A 51 3.54 -26.84 3.23
C LYS A 51 2.80 -26.04 2.15
N VAL A 52 1.84 -26.66 1.45
CA VAL A 52 1.03 -26.04 0.40
C VAL A 52 0.08 -25.01 0.99
N ASP A 53 -0.65 -25.34 2.05
CA ASP A 53 -1.60 -24.42 2.69
C ASP A 53 -0.86 -23.18 3.26
N CYS A 54 0.34 -23.37 3.83
CA CYS A 54 1.20 -22.25 4.26
C CYS A 54 1.64 -21.36 3.10
N ALA A 55 2.00 -21.94 1.94
CA ALA A 55 2.40 -21.17 0.76
C ALA A 55 1.22 -20.37 0.18
N VAL A 56 0.02 -20.95 0.16
CA VAL A 56 -1.22 -20.28 -0.26
C VAL A 56 -1.54 -19.12 0.69
N LEU A 57 -1.45 -19.34 2.00
CA LEU A 57 -1.67 -18.29 3.00
C LEU A 57 -0.65 -17.17 2.89
N LEU A 58 0.63 -17.49 2.68
CA LEU A 58 1.67 -16.50 2.45
C LEU A 58 1.37 -15.65 1.21
N ALA A 59 0.99 -16.28 0.10
CA ALA A 59 0.64 -15.58 -1.13
C ALA A 59 -0.54 -14.62 -0.89
N LEU A 60 -1.60 -15.07 -0.23
CA LEU A 60 -2.77 -14.26 0.09
C LEU A 60 -2.41 -13.06 0.99
N ASN A 61 -1.63 -13.30 2.04
CA ASN A 61 -1.19 -12.25 2.95
C ASN A 61 -0.29 -11.22 2.24
N THR A 62 0.55 -11.68 1.32
CA THR A 62 1.44 -10.80 0.54
C THR A 62 0.64 -9.91 -0.40
N VAL A 63 -0.35 -10.47 -1.11
CA VAL A 63 -1.25 -9.70 -1.99
C VAL A 63 -2.07 -8.70 -1.19
N SER A 64 -2.62 -9.11 -0.04
CA SER A 64 -3.36 -8.19 0.85
C SER A 64 -2.47 -7.02 1.30
N LYS A 65 -1.24 -7.31 1.74
CA LYS A 65 -0.29 -6.27 2.14
C LYS A 65 0.07 -5.34 0.99
N GLN A 66 0.25 -5.87 -0.22
CA GLN A 66 0.54 -5.06 -1.41
C GLN A 66 -0.61 -4.09 -1.70
N LEU A 67 -1.86 -4.53 -1.63
CA LEU A 67 -3.02 -3.66 -1.85
C LEU A 67 -3.09 -2.52 -0.83
N SER A 68 -2.84 -2.81 0.45
CA SER A 68 -2.77 -1.77 1.49
C SER A 68 -1.64 -0.76 1.24
N GLN A 69 -0.48 -1.22 0.76
CA GLN A 69 0.64 -0.35 0.40
C GLN A 69 0.31 0.56 -0.80
N GLU A 70 -0.34 0.03 -1.83
CA GLU A 70 -0.79 0.81 -2.99
C GLU A 70 -1.79 1.90 -2.59
N GLN A 71 -2.72 1.59 -1.69
CA GLN A 71 -3.67 2.56 -1.17
C GLN A 71 -2.97 3.68 -0.39
N GLU A 72 -1.99 3.36 0.45
CA GLU A 72 -1.24 4.39 1.17
C GLU A 72 -0.39 5.26 0.23
N ILE A 73 0.21 4.68 -0.81
CA ILE A 73 0.91 5.44 -1.86
C ILE A 73 -0.04 6.48 -2.48
N ILE A 74 -1.26 6.07 -2.86
CA ILE A 74 -2.27 6.97 -3.43
C ILE A 74 -2.63 8.06 -2.42
N ARG A 75 -2.81 7.71 -1.13
CA ARG A 75 -3.14 8.67 -0.08
C ARG A 75 -2.03 9.71 0.10
N LEU A 76 -0.77 9.27 0.14
CA LEU A 76 0.40 10.14 0.27
C LEU A 76 0.56 11.05 -0.95
N GLN A 77 0.36 10.53 -2.17
CA GLN A 77 0.39 11.33 -3.39
C GLN A 77 -0.67 12.44 -3.39
N ARG A 78 -1.90 12.13 -2.95
CA ARG A 78 -2.95 13.16 -2.79
C ARG A 78 -2.55 14.20 -1.75
N LYS A 79 -1.92 13.78 -0.65
CA LYS A 79 -1.47 14.71 0.39
C LYS A 79 -0.38 15.64 -0.11
N ILE A 80 0.59 15.12 -0.87
CA ILE A 80 1.65 15.91 -1.50
C ILE A 80 1.01 16.95 -2.44
N ALA A 81 0.10 16.54 -3.33
CA ALA A 81 -0.57 17.47 -4.24
C ALA A 81 -1.38 18.57 -3.51
N GLN A 82 -2.03 18.24 -2.39
CA GLN A 82 -2.72 19.22 -1.54
C GLN A 82 -1.77 20.19 -0.84
N LEU A 83 -0.57 19.74 -0.46
CA LEU A 83 0.43 20.61 0.16
C LEU A 83 1.09 21.51 -0.88
N GLU A 84 1.40 20.98 -2.06
CA GLU A 84 1.95 21.74 -3.18
C GLU A 84 0.98 22.86 -3.61
N SER A 85 -0.32 22.58 -3.69
CA SER A 85 -1.31 23.63 -4.01
C SER A 85 -1.40 24.71 -2.94
N LYS A 86 -1.33 24.33 -1.66
CA LYS A 86 -1.29 25.28 -0.53
C LYS A 86 -0.05 26.16 -0.55
N ILE A 87 1.12 25.59 -0.82
CA ILE A 87 2.38 26.33 -0.94
C ILE A 87 2.26 27.36 -2.07
N LYS A 88 1.77 26.95 -3.24
CA LYS A 88 1.57 27.85 -4.38
C LYS A 88 0.64 29.01 -4.07
N THR A 89 -0.45 28.77 -3.33
CA THR A 89 -1.38 29.85 -2.92
C THR A 89 -0.78 30.81 -1.90
N LEU A 90 0.24 30.40 -1.14
CA LEU A 90 0.92 31.24 -0.14
C LEU A 90 2.08 32.03 -0.75
N GLU A 91 2.70 31.52 -1.82
CA GLU A 91 3.77 32.20 -2.55
C GLU A 91 3.27 33.36 -3.43
N ASP A 92 1.98 33.37 -3.84
CA ASP A 92 1.34 34.45 -4.58
C ASP A 92 0.21 35.16 -3.77
N PRO A 93 0.53 35.93 -2.70
CA PRO A 93 -0.48 36.63 -1.91
C PRO A 93 -1.20 37.75 -2.68
N GLU A 94 -0.65 38.24 -3.80
CA GLU A 94 -1.26 39.30 -4.61
C GLU A 94 -2.55 38.85 -5.33
N GLN A 95 -2.72 37.54 -5.60
CA GLN A 95 -3.94 37.01 -6.22
C GLN A 95 -5.15 37.00 -5.25
N LEU A 96 -4.89 36.99 -3.93
CA LEU A 96 -5.93 37.09 -2.90
C LEU A 96 -6.49 38.52 -2.78
N LEU A 97 -5.65 39.54 -3.00
CA LEU A 97 -6.05 40.94 -2.94
C LEU A 97 -6.99 41.34 -4.09
N ILE A 98 -6.83 40.74 -5.28
CA ILE A 98 -7.70 40.99 -6.44
C ILE A 98 -9.09 40.36 -6.25
N ARG A 99 -9.19 39.20 -5.56
CA ARG A 99 -10.47 38.51 -5.34
C ARG A 99 -11.29 39.08 -4.18
N GLY A 100 -10.64 39.67 -3.17
CA GLY A 100 -11.30 40.28 -2.01
C GLY A 100 -12.15 41.53 -2.32
N VAL A 101 -11.97 42.16 -3.48
CA VAL A 101 -12.81 43.30 -3.91
C VAL A 101 -14.15 42.85 -4.51
N HIS A 102 -14.28 41.57 -4.93
CA HIS A 102 -15.44 41.13 -5.71
C HIS A 102 -16.47 40.27 -4.96
N THR A 103 -16.18 39.78 -3.74
CA THR A 103 -17.00 38.74 -3.08
C THR A 103 -17.84 39.21 -1.88
N PHE A 104 -18.04 40.52 -1.69
CA PHE A 104 -18.93 41.00 -0.62
C PHE A 104 -20.43 40.69 -0.84
N ASP A 105 -20.84 40.22 -2.02
CA ASP A 105 -22.26 40.11 -2.40
C ASP A 105 -22.87 38.69 -2.42
N GLN A 106 -22.14 37.60 -2.13
CA GLN A 106 -22.70 36.23 -2.32
C GLN A 106 -22.54 35.24 -1.16
N ASP A 107 -22.30 35.71 0.05
CA ASP A 107 -22.24 34.86 1.24
C ASP A 107 -23.62 34.66 1.90
N VAL A 108 -24.45 33.71 1.40
CA VAL A 108 -25.53 33.15 2.24
C VAL A 108 -25.75 31.63 2.10
N ASN A 109 -25.44 30.96 0.98
CA ASN A 109 -26.06 29.63 0.72
C ASN A 109 -25.14 28.38 0.60
N VAL A 110 -23.84 28.43 0.93
CA VAL A 110 -22.91 27.28 0.72
C VAL A 110 -22.49 26.58 2.02
N SER A 111 -22.97 27.05 3.18
CA SER A 111 -22.45 26.65 4.50
C SER A 111 -22.98 25.31 5.03
N VAL A 112 -23.98 24.69 4.38
CA VAL A 112 -24.69 23.53 4.94
C VAL A 112 -24.25 22.19 4.32
N GLU A 113 -23.98 22.12 3.02
CA GLU A 113 -23.69 20.82 2.35
C GLU A 113 -22.26 20.30 2.58
N LYS A 114 -21.29 21.18 2.88
CA LYS A 114 -19.88 20.77 3.04
C LYS A 114 -19.57 20.02 4.34
N LYS A 115 -20.45 20.06 5.34
CA LYS A 115 -20.22 19.38 6.63
C LYS A 115 -20.63 17.90 6.61
N GLU A 116 -21.62 17.51 5.81
CA GLU A 116 -22.06 16.11 5.77
C GLU A 116 -21.09 15.21 5.00
N HIS A 117 -20.49 15.70 3.91
CA HIS A 117 -19.55 14.91 3.12
C HIS A 117 -18.20 14.64 3.81
N MET A 118 -17.81 15.43 4.80
CA MET A 118 -16.52 15.28 5.47
C MET A 118 -16.54 14.28 6.64
N LEU A 119 -17.74 13.94 7.14
CA LEU A 119 -17.90 12.98 8.23
C LEU A 119 -17.94 11.51 7.76
N VAL A 120 -18.30 11.26 6.50
CA VAL A 120 -18.55 9.91 5.98
C VAL A 120 -17.26 9.14 5.66
N GLU A 121 -16.16 9.82 5.30
CA GLU A 121 -14.90 9.13 4.96
C GLU A 121 -13.99 8.84 6.17
N GLN A 122 -14.22 9.49 7.31
CA GLN A 122 -13.36 9.30 8.49
C GLN A 122 -13.68 8.04 9.30
N SER A 123 -14.78 7.32 9.01
CA SER A 123 -15.22 6.17 9.82
C SER A 123 -14.95 4.79 9.20
N LEU A 124 -14.30 4.69 8.03
CA LEU A 124 -14.28 3.42 7.32
C LEU A 124 -13.18 2.43 7.75
N PHE A 125 -12.17 2.87 8.50
CA PHE A 125 -11.14 1.94 9.00
C PHE A 125 -10.57 2.38 10.36
N SER A 126 -11.20 1.90 11.43
CA SER A 126 -10.58 1.74 12.74
C SER A 126 -10.56 0.24 13.10
N ASP A 127 -9.39 -0.21 13.56
CA ASP A 127 -9.07 -1.34 14.45
C ASP A 127 -9.02 -2.81 13.98
N ASP A 128 -9.35 -3.18 12.75
CA ASP A 128 -9.16 -4.58 12.30
C ASP A 128 -8.29 -4.70 11.04
N ASP A 129 -6.98 -4.90 11.25
CA ASP A 129 -6.06 -5.54 10.29
C ASP A 129 -6.49 -7.00 10.06
N TYR A 130 -7.64 -7.21 9.42
CA TYR A 130 -8.17 -8.54 9.13
C TYR A 130 -7.25 -9.29 8.15
N VAL A 131 -6.42 -10.18 8.69
CA VAL A 131 -5.66 -11.17 7.94
C VAL A 131 -6.53 -12.42 7.78
N PRO A 132 -6.90 -12.82 6.56
CA PRO A 132 -7.77 -13.97 6.34
C PRO A 132 -7.14 -15.27 6.89
N ALA A 133 -7.87 -16.00 7.72
CA ALA A 133 -7.48 -17.32 8.22
C ALA A 133 -8.21 -18.44 7.47
N ILE A 134 -7.48 -19.44 6.99
CA ILE A 134 -8.08 -20.64 6.36
C ILE A 134 -8.55 -21.59 7.47
N ARG A 135 -9.86 -21.87 7.53
CA ARG A 135 -10.41 -23.03 8.28
C ARG A 135 -10.77 -24.14 7.31
N LYS A 136 -10.18 -25.33 7.49
CA LYS A 136 -10.68 -26.58 6.88
C LYS A 136 -11.78 -27.15 7.77
N LYS A 137 -12.87 -27.61 7.14
CA LYS A 137 -13.96 -28.38 7.77
C LYS A 137 -13.49 -29.80 8.09
#